data_AF-A0A0F9GRQ2-F1
#
_entry.id   AF-A0A0F9GRQ2-F1
#
_cell.length_a   1.000
_cell.length_b   1.000
_cell.length_c   1.000
_cell.angle_alpha   90.00
_cell.angle_beta   90.00
_cell.angle_gamma   90.00
#
_symmetry.space_group_name_H-M   'P 1'
#
loop_
_entity.id
_entity.type
_entity.pdbx_description
1 polymer ?
#
loop_
_entity_poly.entity_id
_entity_poly.type
_entity_poly.pdbx_seq_one_letter_code
_entity_poly.pdbx_strand_id
1 'polypeptide(L)'
;MKAAIFSCKGLGDGLISLLLSNNLYLNGYRVDTFHGSLDQMQSFFSHLPIKKYPNEDKIDQILKFYDQIFVSYNESSSFIMKLIKEGKKIFIDKVFVLNPCPSKKIGGQPYHRDALFDPSINMVDNILLFCKKILKLKKTSKKIDLKIDKNLTFKKFEKRVILHPASAKKSKNWPINKYIKLAQVLKLKGYDP
;
A
#
# COMPACT_ATOMS: atom_id res chain seq x y z
N MET A 1 -19.72 -4.86 -7.66
CA MET A 1 -18.67 -5.81 -7.25
C MET A 1 -18.00 -5.30 -5.98
N LYS A 2 -17.67 -6.19 -5.05
CA LYS A 2 -16.98 -5.90 -3.79
C LYS A 2 -15.55 -6.43 -3.87
N ALA A 3 -14.57 -5.62 -3.49
CA ALA A 3 -13.18 -6.04 -3.43
C ALA A 3 -12.59 -5.83 -2.04
N ALA A 4 -11.74 -6.76 -1.62
CA ALA A 4 -10.90 -6.60 -0.44
C ALA A 4 -9.43 -6.52 -0.84
N ILE A 5 -8.69 -5.61 -0.21
CA ILE A 5 -7.24 -5.51 -0.37
C ILE A 5 -6.57 -5.71 0.98
N PHE A 6 -5.70 -6.69 1.10
CA PHE A 6 -4.91 -6.95 2.30
C PHE A 6 -3.47 -6.53 2.05
N SER A 7 -3.07 -5.43 2.69
CA SER A 7 -1.79 -4.77 2.45
C SER A 7 -0.70 -5.18 3.47
N CYS A 8 0.56 -5.14 3.05
CA CYS A 8 1.71 -5.30 3.96
C CYS A 8 1.69 -4.26 5.10
N LYS A 9 2.45 -4.51 6.18
CA LYS A 9 2.47 -3.65 7.37
C LYS A 9 3.09 -2.25 7.15
N GLY A 10 3.86 -2.08 6.07
CA GLY A 10 4.64 -0.86 5.82
C GLY A 10 3.77 0.27 5.27
N LEU A 11 3.95 1.48 5.81
CA LEU A 11 3.18 2.66 5.36
C LEU A 11 3.26 2.89 3.84
N GLY A 12 4.46 2.76 3.26
CA GLY A 12 4.66 2.90 1.81
C GLY A 12 3.85 1.89 1.01
N ASP A 13 3.91 0.61 1.38
CA ASP A 13 3.16 -0.46 0.71
C ASP A 13 1.65 -0.30 0.91
N GLY A 14 1.23 0.19 2.08
CA GLY A 14 -0.14 0.61 2.38
C GLY A 14 -0.66 1.67 1.41
N LEU A 15 0.11 2.73 1.19
CA LEU A 15 -0.24 3.79 0.23
C LEU A 15 -0.28 3.26 -1.21
N ILE A 16 0.65 2.38 -1.60
CA ILE A 16 0.60 1.71 -2.91
C ILE A 16 -0.64 0.81 -3.03
N SER A 17 -1.08 0.18 -1.95
CA SER A 17 -2.30 -0.64 -1.95
C SER A 17 -3.56 0.23 -2.14
N LEU A 18 -3.59 1.44 -1.58
CA LEU A 18 -4.66 2.41 -1.85
C LEU A 18 -4.71 2.86 -3.31
N LEU A 19 -3.60 2.79 -4.06
CA LEU A 19 -3.62 3.02 -5.51
C LEU A 19 -4.48 1.97 -6.21
N LEU A 20 -4.32 0.69 -5.86
CA LEU A 20 -5.18 -0.37 -6.38
C LEU A 20 -6.64 -0.14 -5.97
N SER A 21 -6.88 0.23 -4.70
CA SER A 21 -8.23 0.56 -4.22
C SER A 21 -8.87 1.68 -5.03
N ASN A 22 -8.12 2.76 -5.31
CA ASN A 22 -8.59 3.88 -6.10
C ASN A 22 -8.95 3.46 -7.53
N ASN A 23 -8.10 2.66 -8.17
CA ASN A 23 -8.35 2.17 -9.52
C ASN A 23 -9.59 1.27 -9.58
N LEU A 24 -9.79 0.38 -8.61
CA LEU A 24 -11.01 -0.43 -8.51
C LEU A 24 -12.25 0.45 -8.27
N TYR A 25 -12.16 1.41 -7.35
CA TYR A 25 -13.24 2.36 -7.06
C TYR A 25 -13.66 3.16 -8.30
N LEU A 26 -12.71 3.67 -9.08
CA LEU A 26 -12.97 4.39 -10.34
C LEU A 26 -13.74 3.54 -11.37
N ASN A 27 -13.72 2.21 -11.23
CA ASN A 27 -14.46 1.27 -12.08
C ASN A 27 -15.71 0.70 -11.38
N GLY A 28 -16.22 1.36 -10.33
CA GLY A 28 -17.50 1.03 -9.69
C GLY A 28 -17.45 -0.08 -8.65
N TYR A 29 -16.25 -0.46 -8.19
CA TYR A 29 -16.13 -1.41 -7.09
C TYR A 29 -16.39 -0.72 -5.75
N ARG A 30 -16.98 -1.46 -4.81
CA ARG A 30 -16.92 -1.14 -3.38
C ARG A 30 -15.68 -1.82 -2.81
N VAL A 31 -14.72 -1.04 -2.33
CA VAL A 31 -13.40 -1.57 -1.94
C VAL A 31 -13.18 -1.35 -0.46
N ASP A 32 -12.78 -2.42 0.24
CA ASP A 32 -12.28 -2.35 1.61
C ASP A 32 -10.78 -2.64 1.64
N THR A 33 -10.00 -1.72 2.20
CA THR A 33 -8.54 -1.86 2.33
C THR A 33 -8.18 -2.22 3.77
N PHE A 34 -7.54 -3.36 3.98
CA PHE A 34 -7.10 -3.84 5.29
C PHE A 34 -5.61 -3.54 5.50
N HIS A 35 -5.31 -2.77 6.55
CA HIS A 35 -3.94 -2.41 6.94
C HIS A 35 -3.82 -2.30 8.47
N GLY A 36 -2.61 -2.47 9.02
CA GLY A 36 -2.39 -2.49 10.47
C GLY A 36 -2.54 -1.15 11.19
N SER A 37 -2.23 -0.04 10.50
CA SER A 37 -2.21 1.31 11.09
C SER A 37 -2.67 2.45 10.18
N LEU A 38 -3.06 2.14 8.93
CA LEU A 38 -3.36 3.19 7.93
C LEU A 38 -4.77 3.76 8.14
N ASP A 39 -5.59 3.07 8.95
CA ASP A 39 -6.90 3.55 9.42
C ASP A 39 -6.80 4.89 10.14
N GLN A 40 -5.67 5.18 10.78
CA GLN A 40 -5.40 6.50 11.39
C GLN A 40 -5.35 7.65 10.38
N MET A 41 -5.16 7.33 9.09
CA MET A 41 -5.14 8.29 7.99
C MET A 41 -6.46 8.32 7.21
N GLN A 42 -7.54 7.70 7.71
CA GLN A 42 -8.82 7.61 7.00
C GLN A 42 -9.37 8.96 6.53
N SER A 43 -9.15 10.04 7.29
CA SER A 43 -9.60 11.39 6.92
C SER A 43 -8.99 11.90 5.61
N PHE A 44 -7.76 11.47 5.30
CA PHE A 44 -7.07 11.82 4.05
C PHE A 44 -7.59 11.03 2.84
N PHE A 45 -8.25 9.90 3.05
CA PHE A 45 -8.71 9.00 1.99
C PHE A 45 -10.22 8.72 2.13
N SER A 46 -11.03 9.76 2.27
CA SER A 46 -12.43 9.63 2.69
C SER A 46 -13.32 8.76 1.78
N HIS A 47 -12.95 8.57 0.51
CA HIS A 47 -13.68 7.72 -0.44
C HIS A 47 -13.16 6.27 -0.49
N LEU A 48 -12.05 5.97 0.20
CA LEU A 48 -11.45 4.64 0.26
C LEU A 48 -11.50 4.14 1.72
N PRO A 49 -12.43 3.24 2.06
CA PRO A 49 -12.48 2.62 3.37
C PRO A 49 -11.19 1.90 3.72
N ILE A 50 -10.63 2.23 4.89
CA ILE A 50 -9.45 1.61 5.48
C ILE A 50 -9.86 0.96 6.80
N LYS A 51 -9.61 -0.33 6.91
CA LYS A 51 -10.03 -1.17 8.03
C LYS A 51 -8.81 -1.84 8.66
N LYS A 52 -8.90 -2.15 9.95
CA LYS A 52 -7.93 -3.02 10.62
C LYS A 52 -8.09 -4.45 10.14
N TYR A 53 -6.99 -5.20 10.16
CA TYR A 53 -6.99 -6.63 9.88
C TYR A 53 -8.02 -7.35 10.77
N PRO A 54 -8.88 -8.20 10.18
CA PRO A 54 -9.77 -9.05 10.94
C PRO A 54 -9.01 -10.23 11.54
N ASN A 55 -9.66 -10.92 12.48
CA ASN A 55 -9.16 -12.17 13.04
C ASN A 55 -9.31 -13.33 12.05
N GLU A 56 -8.53 -14.40 12.25
CA GLU A 56 -8.52 -15.57 11.36
C GLU A 56 -9.85 -16.33 11.30
N ASP A 57 -10.70 -16.24 12.32
CA ASP A 57 -12.04 -16.84 12.33
C ASP A 57 -12.97 -16.23 11.27
N LYS A 58 -12.61 -15.06 10.73
CA LYS A 58 -13.40 -14.35 9.71
C LYS A 58 -13.02 -14.72 8.28
N ILE A 59 -11.99 -15.54 8.06
CA ILE A 59 -11.51 -15.84 6.70
C ILE A 59 -12.60 -16.46 5.83
N ASP A 60 -13.36 -17.43 6.34
CA ASP A 60 -14.47 -18.04 5.58
C ASP A 60 -15.54 -17.01 5.18
N GLN A 61 -15.86 -16.06 6.06
CA GLN A 61 -16.81 -14.99 5.74
C GLN A 61 -16.24 -14.04 4.70
N ILE A 62 -14.96 -13.68 4.80
CA ILE A 62 -14.27 -12.81 3.83
C ILE A 62 -14.27 -13.47 2.44
N LEU A 63 -13.90 -14.75 2.38
CA LEU A 63 -13.87 -15.52 1.15
C LEU A 63 -15.26 -15.67 0.51
N LYS A 64 -16.35 -15.60 1.28
CA LYS A 64 -17.72 -15.60 0.74
C LYS A 64 -18.23 -14.20 0.36
N PHE A 65 -17.86 -13.17 1.12
CA PHE A 65 -18.47 -11.85 1.04
C PHE A 65 -17.93 -10.95 -0.08
N TYR A 66 -16.62 -10.96 -0.32
CA TYR A 66 -16.02 -10.17 -1.41
C TYR A 66 -16.13 -10.91 -2.72
N ASP A 67 -16.08 -10.22 -3.86
CA ASP A 67 -16.08 -10.84 -5.19
C ASP A 67 -14.66 -11.02 -5.74
N GLN A 68 -13.73 -10.13 -5.34
CA GLN A 68 -12.30 -10.22 -5.62
C GLN A 68 -11.48 -9.87 -4.38
N ILE A 69 -10.37 -10.57 -4.18
CA ILE A 69 -9.51 -10.41 -3.01
C ILE A 69 -8.08 -10.26 -3.51
N PHE A 70 -7.43 -9.18 -3.10
CA PHE A 70 -6.05 -8.86 -3.45
C PHE A 70 -5.21 -8.91 -2.19
N VAL A 71 -4.15 -9.71 -2.19
CA VAL A 71 -3.39 -10.00 -0.97
C VAL A 71 -1.92 -9.77 -1.23
N SER A 72 -1.30 -8.83 -0.52
CA SER A 72 0.16 -8.68 -0.55
C SER A 72 0.79 -9.86 0.17
N TYR A 73 1.64 -10.61 -0.53
CA TYR A 73 2.28 -11.79 0.05
C TYR A 73 3.14 -11.42 1.26
N ASN A 74 2.91 -12.11 2.38
CA ASN A 74 3.66 -11.90 3.60
C ASN A 74 3.70 -13.18 4.43
N GLU A 75 4.80 -13.92 4.31
CA GLU A 75 5.05 -15.18 5.02
C GLU A 75 5.04 -15.05 6.55
N SER A 76 5.32 -13.85 7.07
CA SER A 76 5.32 -13.59 8.52
C SER A 76 3.91 -13.40 9.12
N SER A 77 2.86 -13.40 8.30
CA SER A 77 1.48 -13.23 8.75
C SER A 77 0.69 -14.53 8.57
N SER A 78 0.34 -15.17 9.69
CA SER A 78 -0.49 -16.38 9.71
C SER A 78 -1.83 -16.16 9.02
N PHE A 79 -2.49 -15.02 9.27
CA PHE A 79 -3.73 -14.62 8.62
C PHE A 79 -3.59 -14.58 7.09
N ILE A 80 -2.56 -13.92 6.55
CA ILE A 80 -2.33 -13.80 5.11
C ILE A 80 -2.10 -15.17 4.50
N MET A 81 -1.24 -15.97 5.11
CA MET A 81 -0.91 -17.30 4.61
C MET A 81 -2.13 -18.23 4.60
N LYS A 82 -2.97 -18.16 5.65
CA LYS A 82 -4.21 -18.93 5.74
C LYS A 82 -5.24 -18.46 4.71
N LEU A 83 -5.44 -17.14 4.56
CA LEU A 83 -6.34 -16.56 3.55
C LEU A 83 -5.95 -16.96 2.14
N ILE A 84 -4.66 -16.93 1.79
CA ILE A 84 -4.16 -17.36 0.49
C ILE A 84 -4.40 -18.87 0.30
N LYS A 85 -4.04 -19.69 1.30
CA LYS A 85 -4.19 -21.16 1.23
C LYS A 85 -5.64 -21.58 1.02
N GLU A 86 -6.55 -21.08 1.86
CA GLU A 86 -7.98 -21.42 1.79
C GLU A 86 -8.63 -20.82 0.54
N GLY A 87 -8.30 -19.57 0.23
CA GLY A 87 -8.79 -18.86 -0.94
C GLY A 87 -8.39 -19.50 -2.26
N LYS A 88 -7.11 -19.87 -2.44
CA LYS A 88 -6.63 -20.53 -3.66
C LYS A 88 -7.13 -21.97 -3.81
N LYS A 89 -7.45 -22.65 -2.71
CA LYS A 89 -8.02 -24.01 -2.75
C LYS A 89 -9.44 -24.04 -3.32
N ILE A 90 -10.25 -23.02 -3.00
CA ILE A 90 -11.70 -23.02 -3.29
C ILE A 90 -12.06 -22.00 -4.38
N PHE A 91 -11.37 -20.86 -4.44
CA PHE A 91 -11.71 -19.70 -5.26
C PHE A 91 -10.47 -19.16 -6.01
N ILE A 92 -9.88 -19.98 -6.87
CA ILE A 92 -8.58 -19.68 -7.50
C ILE A 92 -8.55 -18.34 -8.28
N ASP A 93 -9.62 -18.02 -9.00
CA ASP A 93 -9.74 -16.81 -9.83
C ASP A 93 -10.15 -15.55 -9.04
N LYS A 94 -10.51 -15.73 -7.77
CA LYS A 94 -10.99 -14.68 -6.88
C LYS A 94 -9.86 -14.04 -6.10
N VAL A 95 -8.85 -14.82 -5.75
CA VAL A 95 -7.75 -14.42 -4.87
C VAL A 95 -6.53 -14.15 -5.72
N PHE A 96 -6.11 -12.90 -5.78
CA PHE A 96 -4.89 -12.45 -6.45
C PHE A 96 -3.82 -12.18 -5.40
N VAL A 97 -2.71 -12.91 -5.47
CA VAL A 97 -1.57 -12.65 -4.63
C VAL A 97 -0.66 -11.64 -5.32
N LEU A 98 -0.50 -10.49 -4.69
CA LEU A 98 0.37 -9.43 -5.15
C LEU A 98 1.76 -9.65 -4.54
N ASN A 99 2.77 -9.70 -5.39
CA ASN A 99 4.18 -9.76 -4.99
C ASN A 99 4.87 -8.44 -5.34
N PRO A 100 4.65 -7.37 -4.56
CA PRO A 100 5.28 -6.07 -4.77
C PRO A 100 6.76 -6.11 -4.38
N CYS A 101 7.57 -6.92 -5.06
CA CYS A 101 8.99 -7.02 -4.81
C CYS A 101 9.77 -6.75 -6.11
N PRO A 102 10.52 -5.65 -6.22
CA PRO A 102 11.34 -5.34 -7.41
C PRO A 102 12.60 -6.22 -7.50
N SER A 103 12.68 -7.34 -6.77
CA SER A 103 13.87 -8.17 -6.79
C SER A 103 13.99 -8.90 -8.13
N LYS A 104 15.21 -9.08 -8.64
CA LYS A 104 15.47 -9.89 -9.85
C LYS A 104 15.08 -11.38 -9.69
N LYS A 105 14.66 -11.81 -8.48
CA LYS A 105 14.24 -13.18 -8.17
C LYS A 105 12.71 -13.41 -8.26
N ILE A 106 11.95 -12.54 -8.95
CA ILE A 106 10.48 -12.66 -9.07
C ILE A 106 10.03 -14.04 -9.57
N GLY A 107 10.75 -14.65 -10.51
CA GLY A 107 10.40 -15.97 -11.07
C GLY A 107 10.36 -17.11 -10.03
N GLY A 108 11.03 -16.95 -8.89
CA GLY A 108 11.02 -17.92 -7.78
C GLY A 108 10.01 -17.61 -6.68
N GLN A 109 9.27 -16.50 -6.77
CA GLN A 109 8.30 -16.12 -5.75
C GLN A 109 6.98 -16.88 -5.93
N PRO A 110 6.37 -17.40 -4.85
CA PRO A 110 5.06 -18.03 -4.90
C PRO A 110 4.05 -17.08 -5.54
N TYR A 111 3.21 -17.58 -6.44
CA TYR A 111 2.12 -16.82 -7.08
C TYR A 111 2.55 -15.62 -7.95
N HIS A 112 3.81 -15.55 -8.43
CA HIS A 112 4.27 -14.45 -9.30
C HIS A 112 3.39 -14.23 -10.55
N ARG A 113 2.70 -15.27 -11.03
CA ARG A 113 1.82 -15.22 -12.21
C ARG A 113 0.51 -14.49 -11.97
N ASP A 114 0.07 -14.34 -10.72
CA ASP A 114 -1.21 -13.70 -10.40
C ASP A 114 -1.22 -12.22 -10.80
N ALA A 115 -0.12 -11.53 -10.58
CA ALA A 115 -0.02 -10.08 -10.80
C ALA A 115 0.90 -9.69 -11.98
N LEU A 116 1.78 -10.60 -12.42
CA LEU A 116 2.78 -10.38 -13.48
C LEU A 116 3.57 -9.08 -13.31
N PHE A 117 4.07 -8.82 -12.10
CA PHE A 117 4.88 -7.63 -11.84
C PHE A 117 6.26 -7.75 -12.52
N ASP A 118 6.68 -6.63 -13.12
CA ASP A 118 7.94 -6.45 -13.80
C ASP A 118 8.95 -5.77 -12.84
N PRO A 119 10.09 -6.42 -12.51
CA PRO A 119 11.08 -5.86 -11.60
C PRO A 119 11.81 -4.63 -12.17
N SER A 120 11.73 -4.40 -13.48
CA SER A 120 12.41 -3.29 -14.15
C SER A 120 11.69 -1.95 -14.00
N ILE A 121 10.45 -1.96 -13.51
CA ILE A 121 9.65 -0.75 -13.31
C ILE A 121 9.28 -0.55 -11.83
N ASN A 122 8.85 0.67 -11.50
CA ASN A 122 8.46 1.00 -10.13
C ASN A 122 7.09 0.36 -9.74
N MET A 123 6.81 0.38 -8.44
CA MET A 123 5.61 -0.25 -7.87
C MET A 123 4.29 0.39 -8.33
N VAL A 124 4.24 1.70 -8.52
CA VAL A 124 3.05 2.41 -9.01
C VAL A 124 2.72 1.92 -10.42
N ASP A 125 3.72 1.82 -11.28
CA ASP A 125 3.54 1.37 -12.66
C ASP A 125 3.17 -0.10 -12.74
N ASN A 126 3.74 -0.96 -11.86
CA ASN A 126 3.33 -2.35 -11.74
C ASN A 126 1.84 -2.49 -11.38
N ILE A 127 1.35 -1.73 -10.41
CA ILE A 127 -0.07 -1.74 -10.03
C ILE A 127 -0.95 -1.28 -11.21
N LEU A 128 -0.52 -0.27 -11.97
CA LEU A 128 -1.25 0.16 -13.16
C LEU A 128 -1.26 -0.89 -14.27
N LEU A 129 -0.11 -1.53 -14.53
CA LEU A 129 -0.04 -2.61 -15.50
C LEU A 129 -0.95 -3.77 -15.11
N PHE A 130 -0.97 -4.14 -13.83
CA PHE A 130 -1.89 -5.15 -13.30
C PHE A 130 -3.36 -4.74 -13.50
N CYS A 131 -3.73 -3.51 -13.13
CA CYS A 131 -5.08 -2.98 -13.35
C CYS A 131 -5.51 -3.04 -14.82
N LYS A 132 -4.60 -2.71 -15.74
CA LYS A 132 -4.90 -2.65 -17.19
C LYS A 132 -4.88 -4.02 -17.86
N LYS A 133 -3.85 -4.82 -17.61
CA LYS A 133 -3.59 -6.07 -18.35
C LYS A 133 -4.29 -7.27 -17.74
N ILE A 134 -4.28 -7.37 -16.41
CA ILE A 134 -4.89 -8.51 -15.71
C ILE A 134 -6.35 -8.23 -15.41
N LEU A 135 -6.64 -7.11 -14.73
CA LEU A 135 -8.01 -6.78 -14.33
C LEU A 135 -8.84 -6.13 -15.44
N LYS A 136 -8.20 -5.72 -16.55
CA LYS A 136 -8.87 -5.08 -17.71
C LYS A 136 -9.74 -3.88 -17.31
N LEU A 137 -9.32 -3.13 -16.28
CA LEU A 137 -10.02 -1.93 -15.83
C LEU A 137 -9.97 -0.84 -16.91
N LYS A 138 -11.12 -0.21 -17.18
CA LYS A 138 -11.26 0.83 -18.21
C LYS A 138 -10.67 2.16 -17.76
N LYS A 139 -10.90 2.52 -16.49
CA LYS A 139 -10.40 3.77 -15.90
C LYS A 139 -9.21 3.48 -15.00
N THR A 140 -8.05 4.03 -15.31
CA THR A 140 -6.87 3.87 -14.45
C THR A 140 -6.14 5.18 -14.21
N SER A 141 -5.61 5.37 -13.00
CA SER A 141 -4.88 6.57 -12.58
C SER A 141 -3.67 6.20 -11.73
N LYS A 142 -2.56 6.95 -11.89
CA LYS A 142 -1.39 6.90 -10.98
C LYS A 142 -1.60 7.72 -9.70
N LYS A 143 -2.69 8.49 -9.64
CA LYS A 143 -3.00 9.38 -8.52
C LYS A 143 -3.97 8.71 -7.56
N ILE A 144 -3.78 9.00 -6.28
CA ILE A 144 -4.72 8.72 -5.21
C ILE A 144 -5.19 10.07 -4.71
N ASP A 145 -6.50 10.27 -4.65
CA ASP A 145 -7.04 11.53 -4.15
C ASP A 145 -6.79 11.61 -2.65
N LEU A 146 -5.91 12.53 -2.27
CA LEU A 146 -5.58 12.88 -0.90
C LEU A 146 -6.41 14.11 -0.52
N LYS A 147 -7.33 13.93 0.42
CA LYS A 147 -8.07 15.03 1.02
C LYS A 147 -7.17 15.72 2.04
N ILE A 148 -6.60 16.84 1.62
CA ILE A 148 -5.85 17.72 2.50
C ILE A 148 -6.82 18.56 3.34
N ASP A 149 -6.51 18.78 4.61
CA ASP A 149 -7.30 19.65 5.48
C ASP A 149 -7.35 21.07 4.90
N LYS A 150 -8.56 21.61 4.75
CA LYS A 150 -8.82 22.94 4.20
C LYS A 150 -8.27 24.05 5.10
N ASN A 151 -8.03 23.76 6.37
CA ASN A 151 -7.45 24.71 7.33
C ASN A 151 -5.92 24.83 7.17
N LEU A 152 -5.28 24.04 6.29
CA LEU A 152 -3.86 24.22 6.01
C LEU A 152 -3.63 25.46 5.16
N THR A 153 -2.92 26.43 5.74
CA THR A 153 -2.45 27.61 5.02
C THR A 153 -1.15 27.29 4.28
N PHE A 154 -1.15 27.44 2.96
CA PHE A 154 0.05 27.29 2.14
C PHE A 154 1.17 28.18 2.69
N LYS A 155 2.37 27.61 2.83
CA LYS A 155 3.57 28.30 3.33
C LYS A 155 3.44 28.96 4.72
N LYS A 156 2.49 28.56 5.57
CA LYS A 156 2.36 29.07 6.97
C LYS A 156 3.68 29.04 7.74
N PHE A 157 4.44 27.96 7.56
CA PHE A 157 5.75 27.75 8.17
C PHE A 157 6.80 27.54 7.06
N GLU A 158 6.95 28.51 6.15
CA GLU A 158 7.81 28.40 4.96
C GLU A 158 9.27 27.99 5.26
N LYS A 159 9.77 28.37 6.43
CA LYS A 159 11.14 28.07 6.87
C LYS A 159 11.27 26.78 7.67
N ARG A 160 10.17 26.10 8.00
CA ARG A 160 10.22 24.87 8.80
C ARG A 160 10.60 23.67 7.94
N VAL A 161 11.53 22.87 8.43
CA VAL A 161 11.99 21.64 7.77
C VAL A 161 11.75 20.48 8.72
N ILE A 162 11.18 19.37 8.24
CA ILE A 162 11.03 18.16 9.05
C ILE A 162 12.13 17.18 8.66
N LEU A 163 12.95 16.78 9.64
CA LEU A 163 13.93 15.71 9.48
C LEU A 163 13.36 14.40 10.05
N HIS A 164 13.32 13.35 9.23
CA HIS A 164 12.85 12.02 9.65
C HIS A 164 14.04 11.03 9.65
N PRO A 165 14.77 10.88 10.78
CA PRO A 165 16.03 10.14 10.81
C PRO A 165 15.88 8.62 10.92
N ALA A 166 14.70 8.15 11.32
CA ALA A 166 14.45 6.75 11.61
C ALA A 166 13.88 6.02 10.39
N SER A 167 14.26 4.76 10.24
CA SER A 167 13.61 3.80 9.35
C SER A 167 13.50 2.45 10.06
N ALA A 168 12.69 1.55 9.52
CA ALA A 168 12.51 0.21 10.08
C ALA A 168 13.81 -0.62 10.14
N LYS A 169 14.81 -0.31 9.31
CA LYS A 169 16.10 -1.01 9.30
C LYS A 169 17.19 -0.02 9.66
N LYS A 170 17.91 -0.25 10.77
CA LYS A 170 19.01 0.62 11.22
C LYS A 170 20.05 0.89 10.11
N SER A 171 20.34 -0.09 9.26
CA SER A 171 21.26 0.05 8.12
C SER A 171 20.82 1.02 7.03
N LYS A 172 19.53 1.39 6.99
CA LYS A 172 18.99 2.41 6.07
C LYS A 172 18.96 3.82 6.69
N ASN A 173 19.31 3.96 7.97
CA ASN A 173 19.36 5.27 8.62
C ASN A 173 20.65 5.99 8.21
N TRP A 174 20.55 7.29 7.96
CA TRP A 174 21.73 8.13 7.81
C TRP A 174 22.38 8.36 9.19
N PRO A 175 23.72 8.43 9.30
CA PRO A 175 24.39 8.64 10.58
C PRO A 175 23.89 9.89 11.32
N ILE A 176 23.66 9.76 12.64
CA ILE A 176 23.04 10.80 13.47
C ILE A 176 23.81 12.13 13.45
N ASN A 177 25.14 12.07 13.48
CA ASN A 177 26.00 13.25 13.41
C ASN A 177 25.81 14.04 12.12
N LYS A 178 25.45 13.38 11.02
CA LYS A 178 25.15 14.07 9.76
C LYS A 178 23.80 14.77 9.77
N TYR A 179 22.76 14.19 10.41
CA TYR A 179 21.49 14.90 10.65
C TYR A 179 21.70 16.15 11.52
N ILE A 180 22.49 16.04 12.59
CA ILE A 180 22.83 17.17 13.47
C ILE A 180 23.54 18.27 12.66
N LYS A 181 24.55 17.90 11.87
CA LYS A 181 25.26 18.86 11.01
C LYS A 181 24.34 19.52 9.99
N LEU A 182 23.42 18.76 9.38
CA LEU A 182 22.41 19.31 8.46
C LEU A 182 21.49 20.31 9.17
N ALA A 183 20.99 19.98 10.37
CA ALA A 183 20.15 20.88 11.15
C ALA A 183 20.89 22.19 11.51
N GLN A 184 22.17 22.12 11.88
CA GLN A 184 22.99 23.31 12.11
C GLN A 184 23.13 24.17 10.85
N VAL A 185 23.41 23.57 9.69
CA VAL A 185 23.51 24.28 8.41
C VAL A 185 22.18 24.94 8.03
N LEU A 186 21.05 24.26 8.24
CA LEU A 186 19.72 24.80 7.99
C LEU A 186 19.44 26.02 8.90
N LYS A 187 19.77 25.92 10.20
CA LYS A 187 19.64 27.05 11.15
C LYS A 187 20.49 28.26 10.75
N LEU A 188 21.75 28.04 10.35
CA LEU A 188 22.63 29.12 9.86
C LEU A 188 22.09 29.80 8.60
N LYS A 189 21.32 29.07 7.77
CA LYS A 189 20.61 29.60 6.60
C LYS A 189 19.24 30.21 6.92
N GLY A 190 18.88 30.31 8.20
CA GLY A 190 17.63 30.90 8.66
C GLY A 190 16.40 29.99 8.54
N TYR A 191 16.58 28.67 8.46
CA TYR A 191 15.50 27.68 8.54
C TYR A 191 15.26 27.19 9.98
N ASP A 192 14.10 26.57 10.22
CA ASP A 192 13.66 25.93 11.48
C ASP A 192 13.55 24.40 11.29
N PRO A 193 14.67 23.66 11.34
CA PRO A 193 14.70 22.20 11.18
C PRO A 193 14.40 21.40 12.46
#